data_AF-A0A512NGP2-F1
#
_entry.id   AF-A0A512NGP2-F1
#
_cell.length_a   1.000
_cell.length_b   1.000
_cell.length_c   1.000
_cell.angle_alpha   90.00
_cell.angle_beta   90.00
_cell.angle_gamma   90.00
#
_symmetry.space_group_name_H-M   'P 1'
#
loop_
_entity.id
_entity.type
_entity.pdbx_description
1 polymer ?
#
loop_
_entity_poly.entity_id
_entity_poly.type
_entity_poly.pdbx_seq_one_letter_code
_entity_poly.pdbx_strand_id
1 'polypeptide(L)'
;MIEVALERSRGSVLDRIAQAFRQRDPYYDARWMPLNARRKGLNDILSALLKKGHPMECALQHFNEAKWLINYTDDWTRASAALDECETSLQDVDQPRIKQGADGSWGPCCHEWYRKLEPTIDALQEREAATDHLEPLAFMSFLQKPANVVGLLRALSISDIVATGRNLRDEQNALLTALGQLIFKNGLRKLLLCRPEHLKFTVSPELEETFTDYLWGLQQKRTGYWGPSYKFDDGIMTVPDLSFTFHIVHYYMDNTTRVAPNLDKMVATTLAMKHEIYPNGWLEKDGSFSDHNNYDVVTLFDCGWKAASWKQREVIRHEIQALLDWCLTRSLQDDHFGKETTIDGYYYGVRFLDRIGFWDKAKRFWLSDDISLPNGCPTPEKIRERLLEGFKTVDDGSEYCETIAQILTGQPPVPDACGRT
;
A
#
# COMPACT_ATOMS: atom_id res chain seq x y z
N MET A 1 7.58 -37.90 7.69
CA MET A 1 8.84 -37.15 7.63
C MET A 1 9.10 -36.81 6.17
N ILE A 2 9.00 -35.53 5.82
CA ILE A 2 9.43 -34.97 4.53
C ILE A 2 10.11 -33.65 4.92
N GLU A 3 11.32 -33.42 4.43
CA GLU A 3 12.09 -32.24 4.77
C GLU A 3 11.53 -31.01 4.05
N VAL A 4 11.04 -30.04 4.82
CA VAL A 4 10.83 -28.67 4.34
C VAL A 4 11.53 -27.76 5.35
N ALA A 5 12.69 -27.25 4.96
CA ALA A 5 13.51 -26.35 5.77
C ALA A 5 12.85 -24.96 5.87
N LEU A 6 11.87 -24.84 6.76
CA LEU A 6 11.40 -23.57 7.29
C LEU A 6 12.12 -23.32 8.62
N GLU A 7 13.20 -22.55 8.55
CA GLU A 7 14.03 -22.11 9.69
C GLU A 7 13.29 -21.04 10.55
N ARG A 8 12.07 -21.36 10.99
CA ARG A 8 11.26 -20.46 11.81
C ARG A 8 11.83 -20.33 13.24
N SER A 9 11.60 -19.15 13.82
CA SER A 9 11.75 -18.79 15.25
C SER A 9 13.15 -18.70 15.89
N ARG A 10 14.20 -18.42 15.10
CA ARG A 10 15.40 -17.71 15.62
C ARG A 10 15.88 -16.63 14.64
N GLY A 11 15.64 -15.37 14.97
CA GLY A 11 16.09 -14.22 14.19
C GLY A 11 15.29 -14.00 12.90
N SER A 12 14.09 -13.43 13.03
CA SER A 12 13.34 -12.93 11.88
C SER A 12 14.14 -11.81 11.18
N VAL A 13 13.77 -11.48 9.94
CA VAL A 13 14.40 -10.35 9.23
C VAL A 13 14.22 -9.03 9.98
N LEU A 14 13.11 -8.87 10.72
CA LEU A 14 12.85 -7.70 11.56
C LEU A 14 13.81 -7.65 12.77
N ASP A 15 14.11 -8.80 13.38
CA ASP A 15 15.12 -8.91 14.45
C ASP A 15 16.53 -8.57 13.91
N ARG A 16 16.87 -9.06 12.71
CA ARG A 16 18.15 -8.76 12.05
C ARG A 16 18.29 -7.28 11.71
N ILE A 17 17.22 -6.63 11.24
CA ILE A 17 17.16 -5.17 11.01
C ILE A 17 17.39 -4.41 12.33
N ALA A 18 16.69 -4.78 13.41
CA ALA A 18 16.87 -4.15 14.72
C ALA A 18 18.29 -4.40 15.29
N GLN A 19 18.89 -5.55 15.03
CA GLN A 19 20.28 -5.84 15.42
C GLN A 19 21.28 -4.98 14.65
N ALA A 20 21.12 -4.79 13.33
CA ALA A 20 21.98 -3.93 12.53
C ALA A 20 21.94 -2.46 13.01
N PHE A 21 20.78 -1.98 13.42
CA PHE A 21 20.64 -0.68 14.07
C PHE A 21 21.38 -0.60 15.42
N ARG A 22 21.23 -1.59 16.31
CA ARG A 22 21.95 -1.67 17.61
C ARG A 22 23.46 -1.81 17.46
N GLN A 23 23.93 -2.45 16.38
CA GLN A 23 25.35 -2.60 16.05
C GLN A 23 26.00 -1.26 15.67
N ARG A 24 25.21 -0.35 15.09
CA ARG A 24 25.61 1.02 14.74
C ARG A 24 25.49 1.98 15.92
N ASP A 25 24.37 1.94 16.63
CA ASP A 25 24.07 2.79 17.79
C ASP A 25 23.81 1.91 19.04
N PRO A 26 24.80 1.76 19.93
CA PRO A 26 24.62 1.03 21.19
C PRO A 26 23.53 1.59 22.12
N TYR A 27 23.03 2.80 21.85
CA TYR A 27 21.93 3.44 22.57
C TYR A 27 20.61 3.42 21.78
N TYR A 28 20.52 2.68 20.66
CA TYR A 28 19.36 2.63 19.76
C TYR A 28 18.03 2.50 20.52
N ASP A 29 17.86 1.45 21.34
CA ASP A 29 16.59 1.22 22.04
C ASP A 29 16.25 2.34 23.03
N ALA A 30 17.26 2.93 23.68
CA ALA A 30 17.09 4.02 24.64
C ALA A 30 16.70 5.36 23.99
N ARG A 31 17.04 5.54 22.70
CA ARG A 31 16.65 6.71 21.89
C ARG A 31 15.32 6.49 21.17
N TRP A 32 15.14 5.30 20.59
CA TRP A 32 13.94 4.89 19.88
C TRP A 32 12.70 4.82 20.79
N MET A 33 12.82 4.23 21.98
CA MET A 33 11.68 3.99 22.88
C MET A 33 10.92 5.28 23.28
N PRO A 34 11.55 6.37 23.77
CA PRO A 34 10.82 7.59 24.11
C PRO A 34 10.21 8.27 22.87
N LEU A 35 10.91 8.28 21.73
CA LEU A 35 10.39 8.86 20.49
C LEU A 35 9.16 8.10 19.97
N ASN A 36 9.20 6.76 19.95
CA ASN A 36 8.06 5.94 19.56
C ASN A 36 6.90 6.01 20.59
N ALA A 37 7.20 6.23 21.88
CA ALA A 37 6.17 6.48 22.88
C ALA A 37 5.45 7.82 22.63
N ARG A 38 6.19 8.91 22.40
CA ARG A 38 5.61 10.21 22.00
C ARG A 38 4.81 10.09 20.70
N ARG A 39 5.36 9.43 19.68
CA ARG A 39 4.68 9.14 18.41
C ARG A 39 3.36 8.39 18.60
N LYS A 40 3.25 7.46 19.56
CA LYS A 40 1.97 6.81 19.90
C LYS A 40 0.99 7.82 20.51
N GLY A 41 1.40 8.64 21.48
CA GLY A 41 0.54 9.68 22.05
C GLY A 41 0.00 10.67 21.00
N LEU A 42 0.85 11.11 20.06
CA LEU A 42 0.42 11.98 18.95
C LEU A 42 -0.51 11.25 17.96
N ASN A 43 -0.30 9.95 17.71
CA ASN A 43 -1.24 9.13 16.93
C ASN A 43 -2.62 9.11 17.57
N ASP A 44 -2.70 8.87 18.87
CA ASP A 44 -3.96 8.73 19.59
C ASP A 44 -4.75 10.05 19.60
N ILE A 45 -4.06 11.20 19.68
CA ILE A 45 -4.64 12.54 19.51
C ILE A 45 -5.12 12.75 18.06
N LEU A 46 -4.27 12.47 17.07
CA LEU A 46 -4.58 12.65 15.65
C LEU A 46 -5.80 11.82 15.22
N SER A 47 -5.83 10.53 15.58
CA SER A 47 -6.99 9.66 15.34
C SER A 47 -8.25 10.16 16.06
N ALA A 48 -8.13 10.77 17.25
CA ALA A 48 -9.27 11.36 17.97
C ALA A 48 -9.76 12.71 17.41
N LEU A 49 -8.96 13.38 16.56
CA LEU A 49 -9.37 14.58 15.81
C LEU A 49 -10.01 14.19 14.46
N LEU A 50 -9.40 13.26 13.72
CA LEU A 50 -9.95 12.72 12.47
C LEU A 50 -11.35 12.11 12.69
N LYS A 51 -11.55 11.37 13.78
CA LYS A 51 -12.87 10.82 14.19
C LYS A 51 -13.96 11.87 14.50
N LYS A 52 -13.61 13.17 14.56
CA LYS A 52 -14.56 14.27 14.72
C LYS A 52 -14.79 15.05 13.42
N GLY A 53 -14.17 14.64 12.31
CA GLY A 53 -14.22 15.35 11.04
C GLY A 53 -13.27 16.55 10.92
N HIS A 54 -12.26 16.67 11.79
CA HIS A 54 -11.20 17.65 11.57
C HIS A 54 -10.28 17.16 10.43
N PRO A 55 -9.88 18.02 9.46
CA PRO A 55 -9.18 17.58 8.25
C PRO A 55 -7.75 17.10 8.51
N MET A 56 -6.99 17.80 9.36
CA MET A 56 -5.67 17.39 9.88
C MET A 56 -4.60 16.95 8.85
N GLU A 57 -4.74 17.30 7.58
CA GLU A 57 -3.89 16.81 6.47
C GLU A 57 -2.39 17.13 6.67
N CYS A 58 -2.07 18.33 7.18
CA CYS A 58 -0.69 18.72 7.47
C CYS A 58 -0.14 17.97 8.69
N ALA A 59 -0.97 17.78 9.73
CA ALA A 59 -0.59 16.97 10.89
C ALA A 59 -0.34 15.49 10.52
N LEU A 60 -1.11 14.94 9.57
CA LEU A 60 -0.89 13.61 8.97
C LEU A 60 0.44 13.52 8.23
N GLN A 61 0.85 14.56 7.50
CA GLN A 61 2.14 14.60 6.81
C GLN A 61 3.32 14.64 7.80
N HIS A 62 3.33 15.57 8.76
CA HIS A 62 4.37 15.60 9.82
C HIS A 62 4.40 14.28 10.62
N PHE A 63 3.24 13.73 10.97
CA PHE A 63 3.13 12.44 11.66
C PHE A 63 3.75 11.30 10.86
N ASN A 64 3.48 11.22 9.54
CA ASN A 64 4.02 10.18 8.69
C ASN A 64 5.52 10.35 8.42
N GLU A 65 6.07 11.57 8.34
CA GLU A 65 7.53 11.76 8.29
C GLU A 65 8.19 11.36 9.63
N ALA A 66 7.63 11.77 10.78
CA ALA A 66 8.12 11.33 12.10
C ALA A 66 8.06 9.79 12.26
N LYS A 67 6.96 9.17 11.82
CA LYS A 67 6.76 7.71 11.78
C LYS A 67 7.77 7.02 10.85
N TRP A 68 8.14 7.61 9.71
CA TRP A 68 9.21 7.08 8.87
C TRP A 68 10.56 7.16 9.61
N LEU A 69 10.97 8.35 10.05
CA LEU A 69 12.25 8.59 10.73
C LEU A 69 12.48 7.62 11.89
N ILE A 70 11.48 7.44 12.75
CA ILE A 70 11.53 6.57 13.95
C ILE A 70 11.59 5.07 13.62
N ASN A 71 11.10 4.62 12.46
CA ASN A 71 11.05 3.19 12.11
C ASN A 71 12.09 2.76 11.06
N TYR A 72 12.70 3.72 10.36
CA TYR A 72 13.58 3.45 9.22
C TYR A 72 14.92 4.21 9.26
N THR A 73 15.20 5.04 10.26
CA THR A 73 16.47 5.77 10.39
C THR A 73 17.03 5.76 11.81
N ASP A 74 18.30 6.14 11.98
CA ASP A 74 18.88 6.55 13.26
C ASP A 74 19.01 8.09 13.41
N ASP A 75 18.31 8.88 12.58
CA ASP A 75 18.31 10.35 12.67
C ASP A 75 17.35 10.82 13.78
N TRP A 76 17.80 10.64 15.01
CA TRP A 76 17.06 11.00 16.22
C TRP A 76 16.77 12.50 16.34
N THR A 77 17.59 13.34 15.70
CA THR A 77 17.40 14.80 15.71
C THR A 77 16.25 15.20 14.79
N ARG A 78 16.21 14.71 13.54
CA ARG A 78 15.04 14.89 12.67
C ARG A 78 13.80 14.23 13.26
N ALA A 79 13.93 13.03 13.84
CA ALA A 79 12.81 12.32 14.46
C ALA A 79 12.16 13.11 15.60
N SER A 80 12.94 13.83 16.42
CA SER A 80 12.38 14.74 17.43
C SER A 80 11.70 15.94 16.77
N ALA A 81 12.37 16.62 15.85
CA ALA A 81 11.85 17.82 15.19
C ALA A 81 10.51 17.56 14.46
N ALA A 82 10.39 16.43 13.75
CA ALA A 82 9.14 16.06 13.08
C ALA A 82 8.00 15.73 14.08
N LEU A 83 8.31 15.26 15.30
CA LEU A 83 7.32 15.16 16.39
C LEU A 83 6.97 16.53 16.98
N ASP A 84 7.92 17.46 17.07
CA ASP A 84 7.68 18.84 17.53
C ASP A 84 6.77 19.61 16.55
N GLU A 85 7.00 19.43 15.24
CA GLU A 85 6.13 19.96 14.18
C GLU A 85 4.74 19.31 14.20
N CYS A 86 4.66 17.98 14.35
CA CYS A 86 3.38 17.26 14.46
C CYS A 86 2.58 17.74 15.68
N GLU A 87 3.20 17.83 16.86
CA GLU A 87 2.57 18.31 18.09
C GLU A 87 2.17 19.80 18.03
N THR A 88 2.86 20.59 17.22
CA THR A 88 2.49 21.98 16.91
C THR A 88 1.30 22.04 15.96
N SER A 89 1.32 21.24 14.88
CA SER A 89 0.25 21.16 13.88
C SER A 89 -1.07 20.70 14.50
N LEU A 90 -1.02 19.74 15.44
CA LEU A 90 -2.19 19.25 16.19
C LEU A 90 -2.90 20.32 17.06
N GLN A 91 -2.33 21.51 17.22
CA GLN A 91 -2.96 22.63 17.95
C GLN A 91 -3.91 23.44 17.06
N ASP A 92 -3.71 23.41 15.74
CA ASP A 92 -4.67 23.91 14.76
C ASP A 92 -5.55 22.75 14.29
N VAL A 93 -6.82 22.79 14.68
CA VAL A 93 -7.82 21.75 14.37
C VAL A 93 -8.70 22.10 13.16
N ASP A 94 -8.59 23.34 12.66
CA ASP A 94 -9.38 23.87 11.54
C ASP A 94 -8.48 24.07 10.30
N GLN A 95 -7.50 23.16 10.14
CA GLN A 95 -6.47 23.22 9.10
C GLN A 95 -7.09 23.34 7.70
N PRO A 96 -6.59 24.24 6.83
CA PRO A 96 -7.06 24.31 5.46
C PRO A 96 -6.63 23.05 4.67
N ARG A 97 -7.56 22.52 3.86
CA ARG A 97 -7.26 21.47 2.86
C ARG A 97 -6.03 21.84 2.03
N ILE A 98 -5.10 20.91 1.91
CA ILE A 98 -3.82 21.11 1.24
C ILE A 98 -4.06 21.36 -0.26
N LYS A 99 -3.38 22.38 -0.76
CA LYS A 99 -3.32 22.72 -2.19
C LYS A 99 -1.94 22.43 -2.72
N GLN A 100 -1.85 22.22 -4.03
CA GLN A 100 -0.59 22.02 -4.72
C GLN A 100 0.38 23.18 -4.44
N GLY A 101 1.58 22.85 -3.97
CA GLY A 101 2.65 23.81 -3.75
C GLY A 101 3.33 24.24 -5.06
N ALA A 102 4.12 25.31 -5.00
CA ALA A 102 4.86 25.85 -6.15
C ALA A 102 5.96 24.92 -6.71
N ASP A 103 6.26 23.80 -6.03
CA ASP A 103 7.10 22.72 -6.56
C ASP A 103 6.31 21.63 -7.31
N GLY A 104 4.98 21.75 -7.34
CA GLY A 104 4.06 20.82 -7.96
C GLY A 104 3.55 19.69 -7.06
N SER A 105 3.94 19.64 -5.78
CA SER A 105 3.53 18.58 -4.86
C SER A 105 2.33 18.96 -3.98
N TRP A 106 1.57 17.96 -3.51
CA TRP A 106 0.65 18.09 -2.37
C TRP A 106 1.31 17.73 -1.04
N GLY A 107 2.63 17.86 -0.94
CA GLY A 107 3.39 17.58 0.29
C GLY A 107 4.02 18.81 0.94
N PRO A 108 3.31 19.93 1.19
CA PRO A 108 3.91 21.13 1.78
C PRO A 108 4.40 20.93 3.22
N CYS A 109 3.88 19.91 3.92
CA CYS A 109 4.27 19.55 5.29
C CYS A 109 5.18 18.29 5.33
N CYS A 110 5.79 17.93 4.19
CA CYS A 110 6.83 16.90 4.07
C CYS A 110 8.19 17.55 3.71
N HIS A 111 9.23 17.29 4.50
CA HIS A 111 10.60 17.75 4.20
C HIS A 111 11.35 16.73 3.33
N GLU A 112 11.22 15.44 3.63
CA GLU A 112 11.88 14.39 2.85
C GLU A 112 11.21 14.27 1.46
N TRP A 113 12.00 14.48 0.41
CA TRP A 113 11.50 14.68 -0.97
C TRP A 113 10.51 13.60 -1.44
N TYR A 114 10.74 12.32 -1.11
CA TYR A 114 9.92 11.22 -1.58
C TYR A 114 8.59 11.10 -0.82
N ARG A 115 8.51 11.62 0.42
CA ARG A 115 7.27 11.67 1.21
C ARG A 115 6.23 12.63 0.59
N LYS A 116 6.63 13.40 -0.44
CA LYS A 116 5.74 14.20 -1.30
C LYS A 116 5.09 13.40 -2.43
N LEU A 117 5.60 12.21 -2.77
CA LEU A 117 5.07 11.40 -3.88
C LEU A 117 3.65 10.92 -3.58
N GLU A 118 3.48 10.18 -2.48
CA GLU A 118 2.21 9.60 -1.99
C GLU A 118 1.03 10.60 -2.07
N PRO A 119 1.01 11.73 -1.32
CA PRO A 119 -0.10 12.68 -1.37
C PRO A 119 -0.27 13.38 -2.73
N THR A 120 0.79 13.45 -3.55
CA THR A 120 0.68 13.99 -4.91
C THR A 120 0.03 13.00 -5.87
N ILE A 121 0.30 11.69 -5.74
CA ILE A 121 -0.39 10.67 -6.55
C ILE A 121 -1.86 10.60 -6.15
N ASP A 122 -2.18 10.68 -4.86
CA ASP A 122 -3.55 10.61 -4.38
C ASP A 122 -4.38 11.82 -4.81
N ALA A 123 -3.85 13.04 -4.64
CA ALA A 123 -4.50 14.25 -5.14
C ALA A 123 -4.62 14.29 -6.69
N LEU A 124 -3.69 13.66 -7.43
CA LEU A 124 -3.81 13.50 -8.89
C LEU A 124 -4.81 12.41 -9.31
N GLN A 125 -5.41 11.66 -8.38
CA GLN A 125 -6.47 10.69 -8.67
C GLN A 125 -7.87 11.27 -8.46
N GLU A 126 -8.01 12.26 -7.58
CA GLU A 126 -9.23 13.07 -7.40
C GLU A 126 -9.74 13.67 -8.71
N ARG A 127 -11.05 13.92 -8.80
CA ARG A 127 -11.71 14.40 -10.02
C ARG A 127 -11.44 15.87 -10.31
N GLU A 128 -11.28 16.65 -9.25
CA GLU A 128 -10.81 18.03 -9.22
C GLU A 128 -9.54 18.20 -10.05
N ALA A 129 -8.61 17.24 -10.02
CA ALA A 129 -7.39 17.29 -10.84
C ALA A 129 -7.67 17.37 -12.36
N ALA A 130 -8.83 16.91 -12.86
CA ALA A 130 -9.18 17.08 -14.27
C ALA A 130 -9.65 18.50 -14.62
N THR A 131 -10.17 19.27 -13.65
CA THR A 131 -10.74 20.62 -13.87
C THR A 131 -9.88 21.75 -13.35
N ASP A 132 -9.19 21.56 -12.24
CA ASP A 132 -8.55 22.62 -11.47
C ASP A 132 -7.31 23.19 -12.15
N HIS A 133 -6.87 24.37 -11.71
CA HIS A 133 -5.56 24.88 -12.08
C HIS A 133 -4.47 24.07 -11.38
N LEU A 134 -3.58 23.45 -12.17
CA LEU A 134 -2.47 22.66 -11.67
C LEU A 134 -1.14 23.33 -12.03
N GLU A 135 -0.20 23.26 -11.10
CA GLU A 135 1.20 23.61 -11.28
C GLU A 135 2.01 22.44 -11.88
N PRO A 136 3.16 22.73 -12.53
CA PRO A 136 4.08 21.71 -13.03
C PRO A 136 4.62 20.82 -11.89
N LEU A 137 4.71 19.51 -12.12
CA LEU A 137 5.27 18.53 -11.18
C LEU A 137 6.80 18.61 -11.09
N ALA A 138 7.32 19.80 -10.79
CA ALA A 138 8.72 20.17 -10.86
C ALA A 138 9.58 19.34 -9.90
N PHE A 139 9.11 19.09 -8.66
CA PHE A 139 9.82 18.33 -7.64
C PHE A 139 10.21 16.92 -8.11
N MET A 140 9.35 16.26 -8.88
CA MET A 140 9.57 14.91 -9.43
C MET A 140 9.91 14.89 -10.92
N SER A 141 10.05 16.04 -11.56
CA SER A 141 10.26 16.18 -13.02
C SER A 141 11.45 15.38 -13.56
N PHE A 142 12.45 15.11 -12.71
CA PHE A 142 13.61 14.29 -13.04
C PHE A 142 13.27 12.81 -13.27
N LEU A 143 12.15 12.29 -12.75
CA LEU A 143 11.69 10.92 -12.94
C LEU A 143 11.17 10.64 -14.38
N GLN A 144 10.96 11.67 -15.20
CA GLN A 144 10.64 11.50 -16.63
C GLN A 144 11.78 10.85 -17.43
N LYS A 145 13.00 10.82 -16.89
CA LYS A 145 14.19 10.26 -17.55
C LYS A 145 14.42 8.81 -17.08
N PRO A 146 14.40 7.80 -17.97
CA PRO A 146 14.55 6.39 -17.58
C PRO A 146 15.84 6.11 -16.80
N ALA A 147 16.95 6.72 -17.22
CA ALA A 147 18.24 6.62 -16.55
C ALA A 147 18.23 7.14 -15.10
N ASN A 148 17.45 8.18 -14.80
CA ASN A 148 17.33 8.71 -13.44
C ASN A 148 16.53 7.74 -12.55
N VAL A 149 15.42 7.21 -13.07
CA VAL A 149 14.58 6.23 -12.36
C VAL A 149 15.38 4.97 -12.03
N VAL A 150 16.10 4.40 -13.00
CA VAL A 150 16.95 3.22 -12.76
C VAL A 150 18.13 3.54 -11.84
N GLY A 151 18.75 4.72 -11.97
CA GLY A 151 19.84 5.14 -11.08
C GLY A 151 19.40 5.22 -9.62
N LEU A 152 18.26 5.89 -9.36
CA LEU A 152 17.71 6.05 -8.02
C LEU A 152 17.20 4.74 -7.43
N LEU A 153 16.43 3.94 -8.18
CA LEU A 153 15.94 2.65 -7.72
C LEU A 153 17.08 1.66 -7.42
N ARG A 154 18.20 1.72 -8.15
CA ARG A 154 19.42 0.95 -7.83
C ARG A 154 20.09 1.45 -6.55
N ALA A 155 20.20 2.76 -6.35
CA ALA A 155 20.75 3.32 -5.11
C ALA A 155 19.92 2.92 -3.87
N LEU A 156 18.60 2.76 -4.03
CA LEU A 156 17.68 2.32 -2.98
C LEU A 156 17.60 0.79 -2.80
N SER A 157 18.27 -0.01 -3.63
CA SER A 157 18.02 -1.45 -3.74
C SER A 157 18.57 -2.32 -2.59
N ILE A 158 19.58 -1.84 -1.86
CA ILE A 158 20.25 -2.58 -0.77
C ILE A 158 20.43 -1.66 0.44
N SER A 159 19.79 -2.00 1.55
CA SER A 159 19.97 -1.32 2.84
C SER A 159 21.20 -1.85 3.57
N ASP A 160 22.25 -1.03 3.66
CA ASP A 160 23.37 -1.24 4.58
C ASP A 160 23.15 -0.38 5.83
N ILE A 161 22.33 -0.89 6.76
CA ILE A 161 21.88 -0.16 7.95
C ILE A 161 23.06 0.18 8.86
N VAL A 162 24.05 -0.71 8.99
CA VAL A 162 25.22 -0.49 9.84
C VAL A 162 26.07 0.68 9.32
N ALA A 163 26.35 0.73 8.02
CA ALA A 163 27.14 1.80 7.43
C ALA A 163 26.37 3.13 7.29
N THR A 164 25.08 3.08 6.93
CA THR A 164 24.32 4.28 6.53
C THR A 164 23.38 4.84 7.58
N GLY A 165 22.84 4.00 8.47
CA GLY A 165 21.76 4.39 9.38
C GLY A 165 20.38 4.49 8.75
N ARG A 166 20.20 4.16 7.45
CA ARG A 166 18.90 4.14 6.76
C ARG A 166 18.51 2.73 6.35
N ASN A 167 17.27 2.34 6.69
CA ASN A 167 16.55 1.24 6.09
C ASN A 167 15.76 1.79 4.89
N LEU A 168 16.25 1.54 3.68
CA LEU A 168 15.78 2.15 2.44
C LEU A 168 14.45 1.58 1.93
N ARG A 169 13.86 0.58 2.62
CA ARG A 169 12.61 -0.09 2.21
C ARG A 169 11.46 0.90 1.97
N ASP A 170 11.26 1.88 2.85
CA ASP A 170 10.13 2.82 2.75
C ASP A 170 10.22 3.68 1.47
N GLU A 171 11.38 4.31 1.26
CA GLU A 171 11.69 5.13 0.09
C GLU A 171 11.67 4.31 -1.20
N GLN A 172 12.20 3.08 -1.16
CA GLN A 172 12.15 2.16 -2.31
C GLN A 172 10.71 1.77 -2.66
N ASN A 173 9.87 1.42 -1.68
CA ASN A 173 8.48 1.03 -1.92
C ASN A 173 7.65 2.23 -2.43
N ALA A 174 7.76 3.39 -1.77
CA ALA A 174 7.04 4.60 -2.15
C ALA A 174 7.34 5.03 -3.59
N LEU A 175 8.62 4.96 -4.01
CA LEU A 175 9.01 5.27 -5.38
C LEU A 175 8.51 4.22 -6.38
N LEU A 176 8.58 2.92 -6.05
CA LEU A 176 8.05 1.85 -6.90
C LEU A 176 6.52 1.95 -7.07
N THR A 177 5.78 2.22 -6.00
CA THR A 177 4.34 2.44 -5.98
C THR A 177 3.96 3.67 -6.79
N ALA A 178 4.58 4.82 -6.55
CA ALA A 178 4.28 6.05 -7.29
C ALA A 178 4.56 5.92 -8.80
N LEU A 179 5.68 5.30 -9.19
CA LEU A 179 6.00 5.02 -10.59
C LEU A 179 5.03 4.00 -11.20
N GLY A 180 4.68 2.92 -10.48
CA GLY A 180 3.71 1.93 -10.93
C GLY A 180 2.34 2.55 -11.22
N GLN A 181 1.86 3.44 -10.35
CA GLN A 181 0.63 4.19 -10.57
C GLN A 181 0.73 5.16 -11.75
N LEU A 182 1.76 6.01 -11.81
CA LEU A 182 1.96 6.97 -12.91
C LEU A 182 2.09 6.31 -14.28
N ILE A 183 2.71 5.13 -14.36
CA ILE A 183 3.05 4.45 -15.61
C ILE A 183 1.92 3.52 -16.08
N PHE A 184 1.30 2.76 -15.16
CA PHE A 184 0.35 1.71 -15.52
C PHE A 184 -1.13 2.03 -15.20
N LYS A 185 -1.44 2.89 -14.22
CA LYS A 185 -2.85 3.22 -13.87
C LYS A 185 -3.46 4.08 -14.98
N ASN A 186 -4.39 3.50 -15.75
CA ASN A 186 -5.02 4.14 -16.91
C ASN A 186 -5.62 5.53 -16.60
N GLY A 187 -6.16 5.74 -15.40
CA GLY A 187 -6.64 7.05 -14.94
C GLY A 187 -5.54 8.12 -14.93
N LEU A 188 -4.43 7.87 -14.25
CA LEU A 188 -3.29 8.81 -14.20
C LEU A 188 -2.65 9.01 -15.58
N ARG A 189 -2.51 7.94 -16.38
CA ARG A 189 -2.03 8.05 -17.78
C ARG A 189 -2.92 8.96 -18.62
N LYS A 190 -4.25 8.88 -18.48
CA LYS A 190 -5.21 9.82 -19.12
C LYS A 190 -5.04 11.25 -18.60
N LEU A 191 -4.88 11.48 -17.29
CA LEU A 191 -4.69 12.84 -16.74
C LEU A 191 -3.45 13.53 -17.31
N LEU A 192 -2.31 12.83 -17.33
CA LEU A 192 -1.03 13.36 -17.84
C LEU A 192 -1.13 13.75 -19.33
N LEU A 193 -1.87 12.98 -20.13
CA LEU A 193 -2.12 13.27 -21.55
C LEU A 193 -3.17 14.38 -21.76
N CYS A 194 -4.08 14.57 -20.81
CA CYS A 194 -5.15 15.58 -20.82
C CYS A 194 -4.67 16.97 -20.36
N ARG A 195 -3.76 17.03 -19.37
CA ARG A 195 -3.27 18.27 -18.75
C ARG A 195 -1.76 18.54 -18.98
N PRO A 196 -1.17 18.31 -20.18
CA PRO A 196 0.28 18.29 -20.38
C PRO A 196 0.95 19.64 -20.12
N GLU A 197 0.35 20.74 -20.57
CA GLU A 197 0.89 22.10 -20.39
C GLU A 197 0.88 22.57 -18.93
N HIS A 198 0.02 21.98 -18.09
CA HIS A 198 -0.02 22.26 -16.66
C HIS A 198 1.03 21.42 -15.93
N LEU A 199 0.87 20.10 -15.97
CA LEU A 199 1.66 19.16 -15.16
C LEU A 199 3.11 19.03 -15.63
N LYS A 200 3.38 19.25 -16.92
CA LYS A 200 4.70 19.17 -17.57
C LYS A 200 5.47 17.88 -17.23
N PHE A 201 4.71 16.82 -16.98
CA PHE A 201 5.18 15.49 -16.66
C PHE A 201 4.60 14.49 -17.66
N THR A 202 5.46 13.67 -18.25
CA THR A 202 5.12 12.72 -19.30
C THR A 202 5.75 11.37 -19.01
N VAL A 203 5.01 10.29 -19.27
CA VAL A 203 5.54 8.93 -19.25
C VAL A 203 5.75 8.48 -20.69
N SER A 204 7.01 8.47 -21.12
CA SER A 204 7.42 7.99 -22.44
C SER A 204 7.35 6.45 -22.53
N PRO A 205 7.26 5.87 -23.75
CA PRO A 205 7.37 4.43 -23.93
C PRO A 205 8.70 3.87 -23.40
N GLU A 206 9.80 4.59 -23.59
CA GLU A 206 11.14 4.24 -23.09
C GLU A 206 11.18 4.15 -21.55
N LEU A 207 10.46 5.04 -20.85
CA LEU A 207 10.34 4.99 -19.38
C LEU A 207 9.51 3.78 -18.94
N GLU A 208 8.40 3.50 -19.61
CA GLU A 208 7.55 2.35 -19.31
C GLU A 208 8.29 1.01 -19.54
N GLU A 209 9.00 0.88 -20.66
CA GLU A 209 9.83 -0.28 -21.01
C GLU A 209 10.98 -0.45 -20.00
N THR A 210 11.78 0.60 -19.78
CA THR A 210 12.93 0.57 -18.86
C THR A 210 12.52 0.27 -17.41
N PHE A 211 11.40 0.81 -16.94
CA PHE A 211 10.87 0.53 -15.61
C PHE A 211 10.37 -0.93 -15.51
N THR A 212 9.67 -1.42 -16.54
CA THR A 212 9.21 -2.82 -16.62
C THR A 212 10.37 -3.81 -16.59
N ASP A 213 11.42 -3.58 -17.38
CA ASP A 213 12.64 -4.40 -17.38
C ASP A 213 13.38 -4.36 -16.04
N TYR A 214 13.41 -3.20 -15.37
CA TYR A 214 13.98 -3.07 -14.03
C TYR A 214 13.20 -3.89 -12.99
N LEU A 215 11.85 -3.85 -13.02
CA LEU A 215 10.99 -4.68 -12.18
C LEU A 215 11.27 -6.17 -12.41
N TRP A 216 11.41 -6.61 -13.67
CA TRP A 216 11.71 -8.01 -14.00
C TRP A 216 13.12 -8.42 -13.57
N GLY A 217 14.09 -7.51 -13.62
CA GLY A 217 15.43 -7.70 -13.08
C GLY A 217 15.46 -7.87 -11.55
N LEU A 218 14.53 -7.24 -10.82
CA LEU A 218 14.40 -7.39 -9.36
C LEU A 218 13.66 -8.66 -8.92
N GLN A 219 12.87 -9.31 -9.79
CA GLN A 219 12.03 -10.43 -9.35
C GLN A 219 12.87 -11.65 -8.94
N GLN A 220 12.67 -12.12 -7.71
CA GLN A 220 13.40 -13.26 -7.16
C GLN A 220 13.05 -14.56 -7.89
N LYS A 221 13.97 -15.10 -8.70
CA LYS A 221 13.75 -16.32 -9.53
C LYS A 221 13.33 -17.59 -8.78
N ARG A 222 13.52 -17.65 -7.45
CA ARG A 222 13.12 -18.75 -6.55
C ARG A 222 11.70 -18.61 -6.01
N THR A 223 11.28 -17.40 -5.67
CA THR A 223 10.03 -17.11 -4.93
C THR A 223 8.98 -16.38 -5.78
N GLY A 224 9.35 -15.81 -6.94
CA GLY A 224 8.45 -14.96 -7.74
C GLY A 224 8.07 -13.65 -7.06
N TYR A 225 8.67 -13.32 -5.91
CA TYR A 225 8.39 -12.12 -5.13
C TYR A 225 9.37 -10.99 -5.46
N TRP A 226 8.91 -9.77 -5.15
CA TRP A 226 9.75 -8.57 -5.01
C TRP A 226 9.94 -8.23 -3.53
N GLY A 227 10.83 -7.28 -3.28
CA GLY A 227 11.09 -6.75 -1.94
C GLY A 227 12.48 -6.13 -1.82
N PRO A 228 12.79 -5.52 -0.67
CA PRO A 228 14.08 -4.91 -0.39
C PRO A 228 15.18 -5.96 -0.26
N SER A 229 16.43 -5.54 -0.47
CA SER A 229 17.60 -6.28 -0.01
C SER A 229 18.24 -5.61 1.19
N TYR A 230 18.82 -6.41 2.08
CA TYR A 230 19.57 -5.95 3.24
C TYR A 230 20.98 -6.54 3.20
N LYS A 231 21.98 -5.74 3.58
CA LYS A 231 23.34 -6.21 3.80
C LYS A 231 23.56 -6.41 5.30
N PHE A 232 24.10 -7.57 5.65
CA PHE A 232 24.48 -7.98 7.00
C PHE A 232 25.88 -8.64 6.96
N ASP A 233 26.41 -9.02 8.12
CA ASP A 233 27.75 -9.60 8.25
C ASP A 233 27.91 -10.97 7.53
N ASP A 234 26.81 -11.69 7.29
CA ASP A 234 26.77 -12.96 6.55
C ASP A 234 26.55 -12.80 5.02
N GLY A 235 26.25 -11.58 4.54
CA GLY A 235 26.06 -11.29 3.11
C GLY A 235 24.87 -10.37 2.80
N ILE A 236 24.31 -10.51 1.59
CA ILE A 236 23.13 -9.77 1.15
C ILE A 236 21.93 -10.72 1.12
N MET A 237 20.84 -10.33 1.79
CA MET A 237 19.58 -11.07 1.82
C MET A 237 18.46 -10.23 1.21
N THR A 238 17.91 -10.68 0.08
CA THR A 238 16.67 -10.14 -0.51
C THR A 238 15.46 -10.81 0.13
N VAL A 239 14.45 -10.01 0.51
CA VAL A 239 13.32 -10.47 1.31
C VAL A 239 12.06 -10.55 0.45
N PRO A 240 11.26 -11.64 0.50
CA PRO A 240 9.91 -11.64 -0.06
C PRO A 240 9.01 -10.69 0.73
N ASP A 241 8.53 -9.63 0.07
CA ASP A 241 7.70 -8.58 0.68
C ASP A 241 6.32 -8.54 0.00
N LEU A 242 5.27 -8.67 0.81
CA LEU A 242 3.87 -8.72 0.36
C LEU A 242 3.47 -7.39 -0.29
N SER A 243 3.83 -6.26 0.32
CA SER A 243 3.44 -4.92 -0.17
C SER A 243 4.13 -4.58 -1.50
N PHE A 244 5.43 -4.83 -1.63
CA PHE A 244 6.14 -4.64 -2.90
C PHE A 244 5.52 -5.51 -4.01
N THR A 245 5.27 -6.79 -3.69
CA THR A 245 4.75 -7.76 -4.65
C THR A 245 3.31 -7.44 -5.04
N PHE A 246 2.47 -7.03 -4.09
CA PHE A 246 1.12 -6.53 -4.33
C PHE A 246 1.15 -5.31 -5.26
N HIS A 247 1.82 -4.21 -4.90
CA HIS A 247 1.82 -2.99 -5.72
C HIS A 247 2.31 -3.25 -7.15
N ILE A 248 3.42 -3.99 -7.32
CA ILE A 248 4.00 -4.28 -8.64
C ILE A 248 3.04 -5.12 -9.49
N VAL A 249 2.44 -6.17 -8.92
CA VAL A 249 1.52 -7.05 -9.65
C VAL A 249 0.17 -6.38 -9.91
N HIS A 250 -0.37 -5.67 -8.92
CA HIS A 250 -1.65 -4.97 -9.00
C HIS A 250 -1.62 -3.90 -10.10
N TYR A 251 -0.69 -2.95 -10.05
CA TYR A 251 -0.65 -1.89 -11.06
C TYR A 251 -0.26 -2.40 -12.45
N TYR A 252 0.60 -3.42 -12.55
CA TYR A 252 0.99 -3.96 -13.86
C TYR A 252 -0.08 -4.85 -14.52
N MET A 253 -0.83 -5.65 -13.75
CA MET A 253 -1.75 -6.65 -14.31
C MET A 253 -3.23 -6.30 -14.18
N ASP A 254 -3.65 -5.58 -13.14
CA ASP A 254 -5.07 -5.52 -12.81
C ASP A 254 -5.92 -4.79 -13.86
N ASN A 255 -7.06 -5.38 -14.21
CA ASN A 255 -7.93 -4.94 -15.31
C ASN A 255 -7.21 -4.81 -16.68
N THR A 256 -6.09 -5.53 -16.89
CA THR A 256 -5.35 -5.56 -18.17
C THR A 256 -5.21 -6.98 -18.73
N THR A 257 -4.63 -7.10 -19.94
CA THR A 257 -4.18 -8.37 -20.53
C THR A 257 -2.71 -8.69 -20.23
N ARG A 258 -2.01 -7.87 -19.41
CA ARG A 258 -0.59 -8.03 -19.08
C ARG A 258 -0.38 -9.18 -18.10
N VAL A 259 0.80 -9.79 -18.14
CA VAL A 259 1.16 -10.95 -17.31
C VAL A 259 2.58 -10.79 -16.79
N ALA A 260 2.75 -10.75 -15.48
CA ALA A 260 4.07 -10.72 -14.84
C ALA A 260 4.77 -12.09 -14.91
N PRO A 261 6.12 -12.15 -14.88
CA PRO A 261 6.86 -13.41 -14.83
C PRO A 261 6.72 -14.16 -13.49
N ASN A 262 7.12 -15.44 -13.45
CA ASN A 262 7.22 -16.31 -12.25
C ASN A 262 5.99 -16.39 -11.31
N LEU A 263 4.78 -16.14 -11.82
CA LEU A 263 3.53 -16.17 -11.03
C LEU A 263 3.24 -17.51 -10.33
N ASP A 264 3.72 -18.63 -10.88
CA ASP A 264 3.65 -19.96 -10.29
C ASP A 264 4.38 -20.05 -8.93
N LYS A 265 5.55 -19.40 -8.85
CA LYS A 265 6.39 -19.33 -7.65
C LYS A 265 5.89 -18.27 -6.69
N MET A 266 5.37 -17.17 -7.22
CA MET A 266 4.70 -16.15 -6.42
C MET A 266 3.57 -16.79 -5.61
N VAL A 267 2.62 -17.47 -6.26
CA VAL A 267 1.53 -18.19 -5.59
C VAL A 267 2.04 -19.21 -4.55
N ALA A 268 3.10 -19.97 -4.87
CA ALA A 268 3.71 -20.90 -3.91
C ALA A 268 4.27 -20.19 -2.66
N THR A 269 4.89 -19.01 -2.86
CA THR A 269 5.47 -18.21 -1.77
C THR A 269 4.40 -17.49 -0.95
N THR A 270 3.35 -16.96 -1.60
CA THR A 270 2.18 -16.38 -0.93
C THR A 270 1.56 -17.40 0.04
N LEU A 271 1.32 -18.63 -0.42
CA LEU A 271 0.81 -19.73 0.43
C LEU A 271 1.76 -20.08 1.59
N ALA A 272 3.08 -20.07 1.38
CA ALA A 272 4.06 -20.40 2.42
C ALA A 272 4.13 -19.35 3.55
N MET A 273 3.89 -18.08 3.23
CA MET A 273 3.95 -16.95 4.19
C MET A 273 2.67 -16.67 4.97
N LYS A 274 1.63 -17.51 4.85
CA LYS A 274 0.34 -17.37 5.55
C LYS A 274 0.44 -17.08 7.06
N HIS A 275 1.46 -17.63 7.72
CA HIS A 275 1.67 -17.54 9.17
C HIS A 275 2.81 -16.59 9.57
N GLU A 276 3.35 -15.81 8.64
CA GLU A 276 4.33 -14.76 8.93
C GLU A 276 3.65 -13.40 9.15
N ILE A 277 4.37 -12.48 9.78
CA ILE A 277 3.90 -11.12 10.09
C ILE A 277 4.19 -10.17 8.91
N TYR A 278 3.28 -9.25 8.62
CA TYR A 278 3.43 -8.17 7.65
C TYR A 278 4.70 -7.33 7.91
N PRO A 279 5.50 -7.00 6.88
CA PRO A 279 5.22 -7.11 5.45
C PRO A 279 5.66 -8.45 4.81
N ASN A 280 6.08 -9.43 5.59
CA ASN A 280 6.64 -10.69 5.08
C ASN A 280 5.65 -11.88 5.20
N GLY A 281 4.39 -11.59 5.48
CA GLY A 281 3.26 -12.53 5.55
C GLY A 281 1.92 -11.81 5.64
N TRP A 282 0.86 -12.59 5.90
CA TRP A 282 -0.53 -12.11 5.84
C TRP A 282 -1.03 -11.50 7.16
N LEU A 283 -0.31 -11.75 8.26
CA LEU A 283 -0.79 -11.42 9.61
C LEU A 283 -0.34 -10.05 10.08
N GLU A 284 -1.20 -9.35 10.79
CA GLU A 284 -0.85 -8.16 11.57
C GLU A 284 0.13 -8.47 12.70
N LYS A 285 0.72 -7.42 13.29
CA LYS A 285 1.73 -7.55 14.35
C LYS A 285 1.23 -8.20 15.65
N ASP A 286 -0.08 -8.35 15.82
CA ASP A 286 -0.72 -9.09 16.91
C ASP A 286 -1.10 -10.54 16.55
N GLY A 287 -0.82 -10.97 15.31
CA GLY A 287 -1.16 -12.29 14.77
C GLY A 287 -2.57 -12.42 14.19
N SER A 288 -3.34 -11.34 14.10
CA SER A 288 -4.65 -11.33 13.43
C SER A 288 -4.56 -11.13 11.91
N PHE A 289 -5.66 -11.35 11.19
CA PHE A 289 -5.80 -10.88 9.80
C PHE A 289 -6.29 -9.43 9.78
N SER A 290 -6.13 -8.75 8.63
CA SER A 290 -6.72 -7.44 8.34
C SER A 290 -7.28 -7.45 6.91
N ASP A 291 -8.35 -6.69 6.63
CA ASP A 291 -8.93 -6.66 5.29
C ASP A 291 -7.93 -6.13 4.24
N HIS A 292 -7.00 -5.26 4.63
CA HIS A 292 -5.87 -4.82 3.80
C HIS A 292 -5.03 -6.02 3.35
N ASN A 293 -4.46 -6.79 4.29
CA ASN A 293 -3.60 -7.92 3.95
C ASN A 293 -4.39 -9.02 3.22
N ASN A 294 -5.68 -9.18 3.54
CA ASN A 294 -6.56 -10.11 2.84
C ASN A 294 -6.75 -9.69 1.37
N TYR A 295 -7.03 -8.41 1.09
CA TYR A 295 -7.16 -7.86 -0.26
C TYR A 295 -5.88 -8.00 -1.08
N ASP A 296 -4.71 -7.72 -0.48
CA ASP A 296 -3.39 -7.94 -1.10
C ASP A 296 -3.23 -9.41 -1.52
N VAL A 297 -3.46 -10.33 -0.59
CA VAL A 297 -3.29 -11.78 -0.79
C VAL A 297 -4.24 -12.33 -1.86
N VAL A 298 -5.52 -11.97 -1.84
CA VAL A 298 -6.47 -12.49 -2.85
C VAL A 298 -6.26 -11.84 -4.23
N THR A 299 -5.73 -10.62 -4.30
CA THR A 299 -5.30 -10.02 -5.57
C THR A 299 -4.09 -10.76 -6.16
N LEU A 300 -3.11 -11.15 -5.34
CA LEU A 300 -2.00 -11.99 -5.79
C LEU A 300 -2.46 -13.39 -6.23
N PHE A 301 -3.47 -13.96 -5.58
CA PHE A 301 -4.05 -15.24 -6.01
C PHE A 301 -4.85 -15.14 -7.32
N ASP A 302 -5.58 -14.05 -7.56
CA ASP A 302 -6.29 -13.80 -8.83
C ASP A 302 -5.30 -13.68 -10.00
N CYS A 303 -4.35 -12.73 -9.91
CA CYS A 303 -3.30 -12.54 -10.91
C CYS A 303 -2.48 -13.82 -11.15
N GLY A 304 -2.21 -14.58 -10.08
CA GLY A 304 -1.49 -15.85 -10.15
C GLY A 304 -2.33 -17.07 -10.57
N TRP A 305 -3.66 -16.98 -10.60
CA TRP A 305 -4.56 -18.15 -10.68
C TRP A 305 -4.28 -19.04 -11.89
N LYS A 306 -4.04 -18.43 -13.06
CA LYS A 306 -3.77 -19.15 -14.31
C LYS A 306 -2.43 -19.92 -14.28
N ALA A 307 -1.45 -19.46 -13.51
CA ALA A 307 -0.16 -20.11 -13.31
C ALA A 307 -0.16 -21.15 -12.18
N ALA A 308 -1.07 -21.02 -11.20
CA ALA A 308 -1.21 -21.96 -10.10
C ALA A 308 -1.53 -23.40 -10.56
N SER A 309 -0.80 -24.38 -10.04
CA SER A 309 -1.12 -25.81 -10.24
C SER A 309 -2.45 -26.18 -9.59
N TRP A 310 -3.07 -27.30 -10.01
CA TRP A 310 -4.35 -27.74 -9.45
C TRP A 310 -4.31 -27.88 -7.92
N LYS A 311 -3.20 -28.39 -7.35
CA LYS A 311 -3.01 -28.50 -5.90
C LYS A 311 -2.97 -27.14 -5.20
N GLN A 312 -2.29 -26.16 -5.80
CA GLN A 312 -2.30 -24.79 -5.27
C GLN A 312 -3.72 -24.20 -5.37
N ARG A 313 -4.44 -24.42 -6.46
CA ARG A 313 -5.84 -23.97 -6.62
C ARG A 313 -6.77 -24.55 -5.55
N GLU A 314 -6.66 -25.84 -5.22
CA GLU A 314 -7.43 -26.42 -4.12
C GLU A 314 -7.13 -25.72 -2.78
N VAL A 315 -5.84 -25.51 -2.44
CA VAL A 315 -5.46 -24.82 -1.20
C VAL A 315 -5.99 -23.38 -1.20
N ILE A 316 -5.79 -22.63 -2.30
CA ILE A 316 -6.26 -21.24 -2.45
C ILE A 316 -7.77 -21.13 -2.21
N ARG A 317 -8.60 -22.09 -2.63
CA ARG A 317 -10.05 -22.04 -2.32
C ARG A 317 -10.35 -22.13 -0.83
N HIS A 318 -9.68 -23.04 -0.13
CA HIS A 318 -9.85 -23.19 1.32
C HIS A 318 -9.34 -21.93 2.05
N GLU A 319 -8.27 -21.31 1.54
CA GLU A 319 -7.73 -20.07 2.10
C GLU A 319 -8.65 -18.87 1.85
N ILE A 320 -9.16 -18.68 0.63
CA ILE A 320 -10.11 -17.58 0.34
C ILE A 320 -11.40 -17.74 1.15
N GLN A 321 -11.92 -18.96 1.30
CA GLN A 321 -13.07 -19.21 2.19
C GLN A 321 -12.74 -18.87 3.64
N ALA A 322 -11.55 -19.22 4.16
CA ALA A 322 -11.15 -18.89 5.52
C ALA A 322 -10.96 -17.38 5.75
N LEU A 323 -10.43 -16.64 4.77
CA LEU A 323 -10.35 -15.18 4.81
C LEU A 323 -11.74 -14.54 4.74
N LEU A 324 -12.66 -15.10 3.95
CA LEU A 324 -14.04 -14.64 3.86
C LEU A 324 -14.82 -14.89 5.17
N ASP A 325 -14.71 -16.10 5.73
CA ASP A 325 -15.32 -16.46 7.01
C ASP A 325 -14.81 -15.55 8.13
N TRP A 326 -13.51 -15.21 8.12
CA TRP A 326 -12.95 -14.22 9.04
C TRP A 326 -13.53 -12.82 8.78
N CYS A 327 -13.54 -12.34 7.54
CA CYS A 327 -14.06 -11.02 7.17
C CYS A 327 -15.52 -10.86 7.66
N LEU A 328 -16.39 -11.83 7.34
CA LEU A 328 -17.82 -11.83 7.66
C LEU A 328 -18.16 -12.10 9.14
N THR A 329 -17.21 -12.57 9.96
CA THR A 329 -17.47 -12.88 11.39
C THR A 329 -16.59 -12.12 12.39
N ARG A 330 -15.58 -11.39 11.91
CA ARG A 330 -14.60 -10.68 12.74
C ARG A 330 -14.37 -9.23 12.33
N SER A 331 -14.35 -8.93 11.03
CA SER A 331 -14.12 -7.55 10.57
C SER A 331 -15.42 -6.81 10.29
N LEU A 332 -16.37 -7.42 9.59
CA LEU A 332 -17.69 -6.85 9.33
C LEU A 332 -18.47 -6.74 10.65
N GLN A 333 -18.68 -5.51 11.13
CA GLN A 333 -19.46 -5.17 12.32
C GLN A 333 -20.72 -4.40 11.88
N ASP A 334 -21.84 -5.13 11.81
CA ASP A 334 -23.15 -4.69 11.32
C ASP A 334 -23.21 -4.00 9.95
N ASP A 335 -22.67 -2.79 9.82
CA ASP A 335 -22.67 -1.90 8.65
C ASP A 335 -21.28 -1.38 8.21
N HIS A 336 -20.21 -1.68 8.96
CA HIS A 336 -18.83 -1.23 8.68
C HIS A 336 -17.80 -2.34 8.90
N PHE A 337 -16.52 -2.04 8.62
CA PHE A 337 -15.39 -2.97 8.78
C PHE A 337 -14.44 -2.55 9.92
N GLY A 338 -13.75 -3.53 10.51
CA GLY A 338 -12.77 -3.35 11.56
C GLY A 338 -13.39 -3.07 12.94
N LYS A 339 -12.69 -2.26 13.74
CA LYS A 339 -13.13 -1.81 15.08
C LYS A 339 -13.65 -0.37 15.08
N GLU A 340 -13.46 0.35 13.97
CA GLU A 340 -13.64 1.79 13.87
C GLU A 340 -14.11 2.15 12.45
N THR A 341 -15.26 2.81 12.35
CA THR A 341 -15.86 3.28 11.10
C THR A 341 -14.91 4.28 10.42
N THR A 342 -14.24 3.85 9.35
CA THR A 342 -13.16 4.60 8.67
C THR A 342 -13.18 4.30 7.18
N ILE A 343 -12.81 5.28 6.34
CA ILE A 343 -12.83 5.13 4.89
C ILE A 343 -11.90 4.00 4.40
N ASP A 344 -10.68 3.90 4.95
CA ASP A 344 -9.76 2.78 4.70
C ASP A 344 -10.41 1.42 5.02
N GLY A 345 -11.10 1.30 6.15
CA GLY A 345 -11.79 0.08 6.55
C GLY A 345 -12.83 -0.36 5.51
N TYR A 346 -13.66 0.57 5.04
CA TYR A 346 -14.57 0.30 3.92
C TYR A 346 -13.83 -0.04 2.64
N TYR A 347 -12.77 0.70 2.28
CA TYR A 347 -12.05 0.47 1.04
C TYR A 347 -11.51 -0.96 0.97
N TYR A 348 -10.70 -1.36 1.95
CA TYR A 348 -10.08 -2.69 1.93
C TYR A 348 -11.11 -3.83 2.10
N GLY A 349 -12.12 -3.66 2.96
CA GLY A 349 -13.20 -4.64 3.13
C GLY A 349 -14.04 -4.84 1.87
N VAL A 350 -14.48 -3.75 1.24
CA VAL A 350 -15.28 -3.78 0.00
C VAL A 350 -14.44 -4.29 -1.18
N ARG A 351 -13.18 -3.89 -1.29
CA ARG A 351 -12.25 -4.36 -2.34
C ARG A 351 -11.88 -5.83 -2.20
N PHE A 352 -11.71 -6.34 -0.97
CA PHE A 352 -11.55 -7.77 -0.70
C PHE A 352 -12.76 -8.56 -1.21
N LEU A 353 -13.98 -8.18 -0.78
CA LEU A 353 -15.22 -8.84 -1.17
C LEU A 353 -15.47 -8.78 -2.70
N ASP A 354 -15.12 -7.67 -3.35
CA ASP A 354 -15.25 -7.54 -4.80
C ASP A 354 -14.26 -8.41 -5.58
N ARG A 355 -12.97 -8.41 -5.19
CA ARG A 355 -11.90 -9.20 -5.83
C ARG A 355 -12.19 -10.70 -5.80
N ILE A 356 -12.82 -11.21 -4.74
CA ILE A 356 -13.20 -12.63 -4.66
C ILE A 356 -14.52 -12.95 -5.37
N GLY A 357 -15.22 -11.96 -5.93
CA GLY A 357 -16.54 -12.14 -6.55
C GLY A 357 -17.65 -12.46 -5.55
N PHE A 358 -17.63 -11.86 -4.36
CA PHE A 358 -18.72 -11.95 -3.39
C PHE A 358 -20.00 -11.33 -3.96
N TRP A 359 -19.87 -10.11 -4.51
CA TRP A 359 -20.96 -9.32 -5.10
C TRP A 359 -21.42 -9.79 -6.49
N ASP A 360 -20.54 -10.45 -7.24
CA ASP A 360 -20.75 -10.85 -8.64
C ASP A 360 -20.07 -12.19 -8.93
N LYS A 361 -20.86 -13.15 -9.42
CA LYS A 361 -20.39 -14.49 -9.78
C LYS A 361 -19.43 -14.47 -10.98
N ALA A 362 -19.51 -13.48 -11.88
CA ALA A 362 -18.60 -13.36 -13.02
C ALA A 362 -17.15 -12.99 -12.62
N LYS A 363 -16.95 -12.36 -11.45
CA LYS A 363 -15.62 -12.07 -10.88
C LYS A 363 -14.98 -13.25 -10.15
N ARG A 364 -15.70 -14.36 -9.91
CA ARG A 364 -15.18 -15.52 -9.15
C ARG A 364 -14.16 -16.32 -9.97
N PHE A 365 -12.88 -15.97 -9.85
CA PHE A 365 -11.80 -16.79 -10.42
C PHE A 365 -11.67 -18.16 -9.72
N TRP A 366 -11.96 -18.23 -8.42
CA TRP A 366 -11.66 -19.37 -7.55
C TRP A 366 -12.75 -20.44 -7.48
N LEU A 367 -14.04 -20.09 -7.61
CA LEU A 367 -15.19 -21.00 -7.53
C LEU A 367 -16.09 -20.91 -8.77
N SER A 368 -16.57 -22.06 -9.26
CA SER A 368 -17.71 -22.17 -10.20
C SER A 368 -19.06 -22.02 -9.50
N ASP A 369 -19.10 -22.42 -8.23
CA ASP A 369 -20.33 -22.66 -7.50
C ASP A 369 -20.74 -21.40 -6.71
N ASP A 370 -21.67 -21.54 -5.77
CA ASP A 370 -22.04 -20.44 -4.88
C ASP A 370 -21.26 -20.47 -3.57
N ILE A 371 -20.97 -19.27 -3.08
CA ILE A 371 -20.09 -19.05 -1.92
C ILE A 371 -20.79 -19.58 -0.66
N SER A 372 -20.05 -20.34 0.14
CA SER A 372 -20.52 -20.75 1.47
C SER A 372 -20.51 -19.53 2.39
N LEU A 373 -21.62 -19.30 3.08
CA LEU A 373 -21.73 -18.22 4.08
C LEU A 373 -21.69 -18.81 5.50
N PRO A 374 -21.07 -18.12 6.48
CA PRO A 374 -21.17 -18.50 7.88
C PRO A 374 -22.63 -18.59 8.37
N ASN A 375 -22.92 -19.51 9.29
CA ASN A 375 -24.28 -19.71 9.81
C ASN A 375 -24.86 -18.42 10.40
N GLY A 376 -26.00 -17.96 9.87
CA GLY A 376 -26.67 -16.73 10.30
C GLY A 376 -26.15 -15.44 9.65
N CYS A 377 -25.15 -15.51 8.78
CA CYS A 377 -24.69 -14.38 7.98
C CYS A 377 -25.81 -13.93 7.00
N PRO A 378 -26.04 -12.61 6.81
CA PRO A 378 -26.99 -12.12 5.81
C PRO A 378 -26.54 -12.46 4.37
N THR A 379 -27.47 -12.40 3.41
CA THR A 379 -27.12 -12.58 1.99
C THR A 379 -26.24 -11.42 1.49
N PRO A 380 -25.46 -11.60 0.39
CA PRO A 380 -24.61 -10.53 -0.15
C PRO A 380 -25.38 -9.24 -0.46
N GLU A 381 -26.63 -9.34 -0.93
CA GLU A 381 -27.50 -8.18 -1.18
C GLU A 381 -27.79 -7.44 0.13
N LYS A 382 -28.12 -8.17 1.20
CA LYS A 382 -28.42 -7.57 2.51
C LYS A 382 -27.18 -6.98 3.20
N ILE A 383 -25.99 -7.53 2.96
CA ILE A 383 -24.72 -6.92 3.42
C ILE A 383 -24.45 -5.63 2.64
N ARG A 384 -24.53 -5.68 1.30
CA ARG A 384 -24.38 -4.52 0.40
C ARG A 384 -25.31 -3.37 0.79
N GLU A 385 -26.59 -3.66 1.09
CA GLU A 385 -27.55 -2.66 1.60
C GLU A 385 -27.09 -1.99 2.90
N ARG A 386 -26.53 -2.74 3.85
CA ARG A 386 -26.03 -2.18 5.12
C ARG A 386 -24.78 -1.34 4.91
N LEU A 387 -23.81 -1.85 4.15
CA LEU A 387 -22.58 -1.13 3.80
C LEU A 387 -22.90 0.19 3.09
N LEU A 388 -23.89 0.22 2.19
CA LEU A 388 -24.37 1.44 1.53
C LEU A 388 -25.03 2.45 2.48
N GLU A 389 -25.55 2.04 3.63
CA GLU A 389 -26.10 2.96 4.62
C GLU A 389 -24.98 3.53 5.52
N GLY A 390 -24.14 2.66 6.08
CA GLY A 390 -23.02 3.08 6.93
C GLY A 390 -21.97 3.91 6.19
N PHE A 391 -21.68 3.59 4.93
CA PHE A 391 -20.71 4.32 4.10
C PHE A 391 -21.00 5.83 4.01
N LYS A 392 -22.28 6.24 4.00
CA LYS A 392 -22.70 7.66 3.98
C LYS A 392 -22.18 8.48 5.18
N THR A 393 -21.74 7.81 6.25
CA THR A 393 -21.19 8.47 7.44
C THR A 393 -19.68 8.74 7.36
N VAL A 394 -19.00 8.17 6.35
CA VAL A 394 -17.55 8.31 6.11
C VAL A 394 -17.22 8.69 4.66
N ASP A 395 -18.22 9.07 3.86
CA ASP A 395 -18.03 9.55 2.49
C ASP A 395 -17.40 10.95 2.51
N ASP A 396 -16.09 11.00 2.22
CA ASP A 396 -15.26 12.21 2.14
C ASP A 396 -15.06 12.71 0.70
N GLY A 397 -15.64 12.03 -0.30
CA GLY A 397 -15.48 12.35 -1.73
C GLY A 397 -14.16 11.91 -2.38
N SER A 398 -13.29 11.17 -1.68
CA SER A 398 -12.04 10.63 -2.24
C SER A 398 -12.23 9.57 -3.34
N GLU A 399 -11.15 9.21 -4.05
CA GLU A 399 -11.15 8.09 -5.02
C GLU A 399 -11.53 6.75 -4.36
N TYR A 400 -11.25 6.60 -3.06
CA TYR A 400 -11.69 5.45 -2.28
C TYR A 400 -13.21 5.44 -2.14
N CYS A 401 -13.83 6.59 -1.80
CA CYS A 401 -15.28 6.76 -1.74
C CYS A 401 -15.94 6.45 -3.09
N GLU A 402 -15.42 6.99 -4.20
CA GLU A 402 -15.95 6.68 -5.52
C GLU A 402 -15.82 5.19 -5.87
N THR A 403 -14.70 4.57 -5.53
CA THR A 403 -14.46 3.13 -5.75
C THR A 403 -15.45 2.26 -4.96
N ILE A 404 -15.69 2.59 -3.69
CA ILE A 404 -16.66 1.90 -2.83
C ILE A 404 -18.09 2.08 -3.38
N ALA A 405 -18.46 3.30 -3.75
CA ALA A 405 -19.77 3.61 -4.30
C ALA A 405 -20.03 2.85 -5.62
N GLN A 406 -19.06 2.80 -6.54
CA GLN A 406 -19.16 2.03 -7.78
C GLN A 406 -19.37 0.53 -7.51
N ILE A 407 -18.56 -0.08 -6.63
CA ILE A 407 -18.65 -1.51 -6.30
C ILE A 407 -20.00 -1.85 -5.66
N LEU A 408 -20.41 -1.08 -4.64
CA LEU A 408 -21.63 -1.41 -3.89
C LEU A 408 -22.90 -1.11 -4.68
N THR A 409 -22.96 -0.01 -5.44
CA THR A 409 -24.14 0.30 -6.27
C THR A 409 -24.19 -0.49 -7.57
N GLY A 410 -23.05 -0.97 -8.08
CA GLY A 410 -22.93 -1.57 -9.41
C GLY A 410 -23.08 -0.57 -10.56
N GLN A 411 -23.06 0.75 -10.28
CA GLN A 411 -23.10 1.77 -11.32
C GLN A 411 -21.73 1.88 -12.01
N PRO A 412 -21.70 2.09 -13.35
CA PRO A 412 -20.44 2.31 -14.05
C PRO A 412 -19.81 3.65 -13.61
N PRO A 413 -18.46 3.76 -13.60
CA PRO A 413 -17.77 5.02 -13.34
C PRO A 413 -18.25 6.14 -14.28
N VAL A 414 -18.54 7.31 -13.72
CA VAL A 414 -18.94 8.50 -14.48
C VAL A 414 -17.69 9.21 -15.00
N PRO A 415 -17.46 9.30 -16.33
CA PRO A 415 -16.25 9.90 -16.85
C PRO A 415 -16.05 11.35 -16.40
N ASP A 416 -14.82 11.72 -16.06
CA ASP A 416 -14.46 13.11 -15.77
C ASP A 416 -14.06 13.92 -17.03
N ALA A 417 -13.64 15.16 -16.84
CA ALA A 417 -13.23 16.06 -17.93
C ALA A 417 -12.01 15.55 -18.75
N CYS A 418 -11.24 14.59 -18.21
CA CYS A 418 -10.13 13.92 -18.88
C CYS A 418 -10.49 12.49 -19.33
N GLY A 419 -11.77 12.11 -19.26
CA GLY A 419 -12.26 10.77 -19.59
C GLY A 419 -11.75 9.67 -18.67
N ARG A 420 -11.28 10.00 -17.46
CA ARG A 420 -10.94 9.02 -16.42
C ARG A 420 -12.21 8.35 -15.90
N THR A 421 -12.04 7.09 -15.52
CA THR A 421 -13.07 6.10 -15.20
C THR A 421 -12.44 5.06 -14.30
#